data_AF-A0A920VV32-F1
#
_entry.id   AF-A0A920VV32-F1
#
_cell.length_a   1.000
_cell.length_b   1.000
_cell.length_c   1.000
_cell.angle_alpha   90.00
_cell.angle_beta   90.00
_cell.angle_gamma   90.00
#
_symmetry.space_group_name_H-M   'P 1'
#
loop_
_entity.id
_entity.type
_entity.pdbx_description
1 polymer ?
#
loop_
_entity_poly.entity_id
_entity_poly.type
_entity_poly.pdbx_seq_one_letter_code
_entity_poly.pdbx_strand_id
1 'polypeptide(L)'
;MSHIELARWADALLIAPCTAETISRLASGRGDDLLTTITLAFDGPIAIAPAMNQAMWRDSRTQDNVSKLVANNTLICGPGTGEQGLRRCWYRKDARTRRSIKYFFIFI
;
A
#
# COMPACT_ATOMS: atom_id res chain seq x y z
N MET A 1 -20.62 -6.79 -6.67
CA MET A 1 -19.77 -6.96 -5.47
C MET A 1 -19.54 -5.59 -4.88
N SER A 2 -19.92 -5.38 -3.63
CA SER A 2 -19.73 -4.07 -2.99
C SER A 2 -18.24 -3.86 -2.67
N HIS A 3 -17.78 -2.62 -2.66
CA HIS A 3 -16.41 -2.23 -2.28
C HIS A 3 -16.02 -2.72 -0.87
N ILE A 4 -17.01 -2.90 0.01
CA ILE A 4 -16.87 -3.42 1.37
C ILE A 4 -16.52 -4.92 1.38
N GLU A 5 -17.07 -5.72 0.46
CA GLU A 5 -16.79 -7.16 0.40
C GLU A 5 -15.36 -7.45 -0.06
N LEU A 6 -14.81 -6.61 -0.94
CA LEU A 6 -13.43 -6.72 -1.42
C LEU A 6 -12.42 -6.41 -0.30
N ALA A 7 -12.67 -5.35 0.47
CA ALA A 7 -11.84 -5.01 1.63
C ALA A 7 -11.84 -6.12 2.68
N ARG A 8 -13.00 -6.72 2.97
CA ARG A 8 -13.13 -7.80 3.97
C ARG A 8 -12.59 -9.15 3.51
N TRP A 9 -12.43 -9.36 2.21
CA TRP A 9 -11.90 -10.61 1.66
C TRP A 9 -10.36 -10.68 1.68
N ALA A 10 -9.70 -9.53 1.57
CA ALA A 10 -8.25 -9.44 1.53
C ALA A 10 -7.63 -9.57 2.93
N ASP A 11 -6.53 -10.29 3.05
CA ASP A 11 -5.73 -10.33 4.28
C ASP A 11 -4.71 -9.17 4.32
N ALA A 12 -4.34 -8.62 3.15
CA ALA A 12 -3.43 -7.51 2.97
C ALA A 12 -3.74 -6.77 1.66
N LEU A 13 -3.47 -5.45 1.63
CA LEU A 13 -3.66 -4.62 0.45
C LEU A 13 -2.31 -4.18 -0.11
N LEU A 14 -2.11 -4.37 -1.43
CA LEU A 14 -0.96 -3.81 -2.13
C LEU A 14 -1.38 -2.89 -3.27
N ILE A 15 -0.79 -1.71 -3.27
CA ILE A 15 -0.98 -0.70 -4.30
C ILE A 15 0.30 -0.60 -5.13
N ALA A 16 0.24 -1.08 -6.37
CA ALA A 16 1.37 -1.11 -7.30
C ALA A 16 0.87 -1.02 -8.74
N PRO A 17 1.37 -0.07 -9.57
CA PRO A 17 2.31 1.00 -9.24
C PRO A 17 1.67 2.10 -8.36
N CYS A 18 2.42 2.63 -7.40
CA CYS A 18 1.99 3.76 -6.58
C CYS A 18 2.68 5.05 -7.05
N THR A 19 1.95 5.90 -7.77
CA THR A 19 2.45 7.21 -8.24
C THR A 19 2.41 8.26 -7.12
N ALA A 20 3.05 9.41 -7.31
CA ALA A 20 3.03 10.49 -6.31
C ALA A 20 1.61 10.99 -5.99
N GLU A 21 0.74 10.99 -7.00
CA GLU A 21 -0.67 11.36 -6.85
C GLU A 21 -1.40 10.38 -5.94
N THR A 22 -1.24 9.07 -6.17
CA THR A 22 -1.84 8.04 -5.32
C THR A 22 -1.32 8.14 -3.89
N ILE A 23 -0.02 8.35 -3.68
CA ILE A 23 0.56 8.60 -2.35
C ILE A 23 -0.11 9.81 -1.68
N SER A 24 -0.29 10.91 -2.41
CA SER A 24 -0.93 12.11 -1.87
C SER A 24 -2.38 11.87 -1.47
N ARG A 25 -3.14 11.13 -2.28
CA ARG A 25 -4.54 10.80 -1.98
C ARG A 25 -4.65 9.93 -0.75
N LEU A 26 -3.85 8.87 -0.65
CA LEU A 26 -3.79 8.00 0.53
C LEU A 26 -3.41 8.78 1.79
N ALA A 27 -2.38 9.63 1.71
CA ALA A 27 -1.92 10.42 2.86
C ALA A 27 -2.96 11.46 3.33
N SER A 28 -3.86 11.88 2.44
CA SER A 28 -4.95 12.81 2.76
C SER A 28 -6.20 12.15 3.32
N GLY A 29 -6.33 10.82 3.26
CA GLY A 29 -7.51 10.10 3.75
C GLY A 29 -8.81 10.46 3.04
N ARG A 30 -8.74 10.88 1.77
CA ARG A 30 -9.93 11.13 0.94
C ARG A 30 -10.54 9.79 0.56
N GLY A 31 -11.86 9.73 0.37
CA GLY A 31 -12.59 8.54 -0.09
C GLY A 31 -13.37 8.87 -1.36
N ASP A 32 -12.71 9.52 -2.32
CA ASP A 32 -13.32 10.03 -3.54
C ASP A 32 -13.26 9.04 -4.72
N ASP A 33 -12.48 7.96 -4.59
CA ASP A 33 -12.43 6.86 -5.56
C ASP A 33 -12.52 5.48 -4.88
N LEU A 34 -12.65 4.44 -5.71
CA LEU A 34 -12.76 3.06 -5.23
C LEU A 34 -11.53 2.62 -4.41
N LEU A 35 -10.33 2.96 -4.87
CA LEU A 35 -9.08 2.60 -4.21
C LEU A 35 -9.02 3.18 -2.80
N THR A 36 -9.25 4.47 -2.69
CA THR A 36 -9.16 5.22 -1.45
C THR A 36 -10.29 4.83 -0.49
N THR A 37 -11.49 4.57 -1.00
CA THR A 37 -12.61 4.02 -0.23
C THR A 37 -12.29 2.64 0.34
N ILE A 38 -11.67 1.76 -0.46
CA ILE A 38 -11.23 0.44 0.00
C ILE A 38 -10.15 0.60 1.07
N THR A 39 -9.15 1.47 0.87
CA THR A 39 -8.08 1.68 1.87
C THR A 39 -8.61 2.24 3.19
N LEU A 40 -9.64 3.09 3.16
CA LEU A 40 -10.29 3.60 4.37
C LEU A 40 -11.13 2.55 5.08
N ALA A 41 -11.75 1.63 4.33
CA ALA A 41 -12.57 0.55 4.86
C ALA A 41 -11.76 -0.71 5.25
N PHE A 42 -10.43 -0.69 5.09
CA PHE A 42 -9.57 -1.84 5.29
C PHE A 42 -8.79 -1.73 6.60
N ASP A 43 -9.04 -2.68 7.51
CA ASP A 43 -8.38 -2.73 8.83
C ASP A 43 -7.04 -3.49 8.83
N GLY A 44 -6.64 -4.08 7.69
CA GLY A 44 -5.45 -4.90 7.58
C GLY A 44 -4.17 -4.13 7.18
N PRO A 45 -3.04 -4.84 7.02
CA PRO A 45 -1.79 -4.24 6.60
C PRO A 45 -1.85 -3.73 5.15
N ILE A 46 -1.48 -2.46 4.95
CA ILE A 46 -1.41 -1.81 3.64
C ILE A 46 0.06 -1.66 3.24
N ALA A 47 0.38 -2.05 2.01
CA ALA A 47 1.68 -1.84 1.38
C ALA A 47 1.53 -1.05 0.09
N ILE A 48 2.52 -0.19 -0.20
CA ILE A 48 2.60 0.58 -1.45
C ILE A 48 3.94 0.31 -2.13
N ALA A 49 3.94 0.22 -3.47
CA ALA A 49 5.16 0.13 -4.27
C ALA A 49 5.34 1.40 -5.11
N PRO A 50 6.12 2.39 -4.62
CA PRO A 50 6.32 3.65 -5.34
C PRO A 50 6.93 3.46 -6.72
N ALA A 51 6.26 3.95 -7.75
CA ALA A 51 6.73 3.93 -9.13
C ALA A 51 6.56 5.33 -9.73
N MET A 52 7.64 6.12 -9.68
CA MET A 52 7.69 7.48 -10.21
C MET A 52 9.15 7.87 -10.51
N ASN A 53 9.33 8.96 -11.25
CA ASN A 53 10.67 9.47 -11.53
C ASN A 53 11.35 10.02 -10.25
N GLN A 54 12.68 10.15 -10.28
CA GLN A 54 13.45 10.59 -9.10
C GLN A 54 13.12 12.02 -8.66
N ALA A 55 12.73 12.91 -9.57
CA ALA A 55 12.38 14.28 -9.25
C ALA A 55 11.10 14.36 -8.43
N MET A 56 10.07 13.60 -8.83
CA MET A 56 8.82 13.44 -8.08
C MET A 56 9.06 12.76 -6.74
N TRP A 57 9.93 11.75 -6.67
CA TRP A 57 10.27 11.13 -5.40
C TRP A 57 10.93 12.10 -4.42
N ARG A 58 11.86 12.95 -4.89
CA ARG A 58 12.60 13.91 -4.06
C ARG A 58 11.78 15.15 -3.67
N ASP A 59 10.59 15.36 -4.23
CA ASP A 59 9.74 16.47 -3.86
C ASP A 59 9.36 16.40 -2.38
N SER A 60 9.47 17.52 -1.67
CA SER A 60 9.17 17.58 -0.23
C SER A 60 7.75 17.14 0.08
N ARG A 61 6.77 17.45 -0.78
CA ARG A 61 5.37 17.07 -0.59
C ARG A 61 5.20 15.56 -0.69
N THR A 62 5.92 14.91 -1.60
CA THR A 62 5.91 13.45 -1.74
C THR A 62 6.56 12.80 -0.53
N GLN A 63 7.71 13.32 -0.06
CA GLN A 63 8.37 12.81 1.15
C GLN A 63 7.53 13.01 2.42
N ASP A 64 6.83 14.14 2.55
CA ASP A 64 5.91 14.40 3.67
C ASP A 64 4.74 13.42 3.67
N ASN A 65 4.15 13.17 2.50
CA ASN A 65 3.05 12.22 2.35
C ASN A 65 3.51 10.78 2.63
N VAL A 66 4.68 10.40 2.14
CA VAL A 66 5.33 9.12 2.47
C VAL A 66 5.51 9.00 3.99
N SER A 67 6.02 10.04 4.65
CA SER A 67 6.24 10.04 6.09
C SER A 67 4.93 9.87 6.88
N LYS A 68 3.84 10.52 6.44
CA LYS A 68 2.49 10.33 7.02
C LYS A 68 2.00 8.89 6.85
N LEU A 69 2.19 8.29 5.69
CA LEU A 69 1.79 6.91 5.44
C LEU A 69 2.58 5.93 6.31
N VAL A 70 3.89 6.13 6.46
CA VAL A 70 4.72 5.32 7.37
C VAL A 70 4.25 5.46 8.83
N ALA A 71 3.93 6.68 9.26
CA ALA A 71 3.37 6.92 10.60
C ALA A 71 2.03 6.20 10.82
N ASN A 72 1.24 6.05 9.75
CA ASN A 72 -0.01 5.29 9.73
C ASN A 72 0.20 3.77 9.49
N ASN A 73 1.38 3.23 9.76
CA ASN A 73 1.75 1.81 9.58
C ASN A 73 1.65 1.28 8.13
N THR A 74 1.70 2.16 7.12
CA THR A 74 1.77 1.72 5.72
C THR A 74 3.19 1.29 5.36
N LEU A 75 3.33 0.11 4.75
CA LEU A 75 4.61 -0.43 4.31
C LEU A 75 5.00 0.13 2.94
N ILE A 76 6.26 0.54 2.77
CA ILE A 76 6.76 1.10 1.50
C ILE A 76 7.77 0.15 0.86
N CYS A 77 7.38 -0.43 -0.26
CA CYS A 77 8.20 -1.29 -1.11
C CYS A 77 8.94 -0.43 -2.16
N GLY A 78 10.08 0.17 -1.77
CA GLY A 78 10.83 1.09 -2.64
C GLY A 78 11.58 0.44 -3.82
N PRO A 79 11.92 1.21 -4.88
CA PRO A 79 12.55 0.71 -6.12
C PRO A 79 14.05 0.37 -6.01
N GLY A 80 14.55 -0.09 -4.86
CA GLY A 80 15.98 -0.38 -4.70
C GLY A 80 16.32 -1.11 -3.42
N THR A 81 16.08 -2.42 -3.39
CA THR A 81 16.93 -3.43 -2.70
C THR A 81 16.47 -4.84 -3.06
N GLY A 82 16.52 -5.16 -4.36
CA GLY A 82 16.47 -6.53 -4.88
C GLY A 82 15.24 -7.38 -4.52
N GLU A 83 15.29 -8.64 -4.94
CA GLU A 83 14.33 -9.71 -4.59
C GLU A 83 14.16 -9.88 -3.06
N GLN A 84 15.10 -9.35 -2.26
CA GLN A 84 15.16 -9.45 -0.81
C GLN A 84 14.39 -8.33 -0.07
N GLY A 85 14.29 -7.12 -0.64
CA GLY A 85 13.52 -6.01 -0.07
C GLY A 85 12.02 -6.26 -0.14
N LEU A 86 11.56 -6.88 -1.24
CA LEU A 86 10.20 -7.40 -1.34
C LEU A 86 9.98 -8.47 -0.27
N ARG A 87 10.85 -9.49 -0.17
CA ARG A 87 10.71 -10.56 0.85
C ARG A 87 10.63 -10.02 2.28
N ARG A 88 11.27 -8.89 2.60
CA ARG A 88 11.25 -8.28 3.94
C ARG A 88 9.96 -7.52 4.25
N CYS A 89 9.31 -6.93 3.24
CA CYS A 89 7.98 -6.31 3.40
C CYS A 89 6.85 -7.35 3.45
N TRP A 90 7.07 -8.56 2.93
CA TRP A 90 6.04 -9.59 2.79
C TRP A 90 6.13 -10.76 3.78
N TYR A 91 7.24 -10.95 4.48
CA TYR A 91 7.46 -12.16 5.29
C TYR A 91 7.58 -11.86 6.78
N ARG A 92 6.45 -11.63 7.43
CA ARG A 92 6.25 -12.07 8.81
C ARG A 92 5.20 -13.19 8.80
N LYS A 93 5.61 -14.39 8.37
CA LYS A 93 4.79 -15.59 8.62
C LYS A 93 4.61 -15.72 10.12
N ASP A 94 3.38 -15.59 10.59
CA ASP A 94 3.01 -16.30 11.80
C ASP A 94 3.12 -17.80 11.47
N ALA A 95 4.11 -18.47 12.04
CA ALA A 95 4.48 -19.84 11.69
C ALA A 95 3.40 -20.89 12.08
N ARG A 96 2.22 -20.47 12.56
CA ARG A 96 1.14 -21.36 13.01
C ARG A 96 0.00 -21.58 12.03
N THR A 97 -0.25 -20.67 11.08
CA THR A 97 -1.48 -20.72 10.28
C THR A 97 -1.19 -21.18 8.84
N ARG A 98 -1.63 -22.39 8.49
CA ARG A 98 -1.72 -22.92 7.10
C ARG A 98 -2.79 -22.17 6.27
N ARG A 99 -2.98 -20.86 6.46
CA ARG A 99 -3.95 -20.07 5.69
C ARG A 99 -3.30 -19.51 4.44
N SER A 100 -3.94 -19.73 3.29
CA SER A 100 -3.60 -19.08 2.03
C SER A 100 -3.83 -17.58 2.20
N ILE A 101 -2.76 -16.77 2.15
CA ILE A 101 -2.84 -15.32 2.23
C ILE A 101 -3.51 -14.81 0.95
N LYS A 102 -4.65 -14.15 1.09
CA LYS A 102 -5.38 -13.53 -0.01
C LYS A 102 -4.89 -12.10 -0.19
N TYR A 103 -4.08 -11.91 -1.21
CA TYR A 103 -3.63 -10.58 -1.62
C TYR A 103 -4.64 -9.95 -2.56
N PHE A 104 -4.97 -8.69 -2.31
CA PHE A 104 -5.65 -7.87 -3.31
C PHE A 104 -4.65 -6.88 -3.90
N PHE A 105 -4.37 -7.08 -5.19
CA PHE A 105 -3.52 -6.20 -5.98
C PHE A 105 -4.42 -5.19 -6.68
N ILE A 106 -4.25 -3.90 -6.36
CA ILE A 106 -4.88 -2.85 -7.14
C ILE A 106 -3.83 -2.35 -8.15
N PHE A 107 -3.99 -2.80 -9.38
CA PHE A 107 -3.32 -2.20 -10.54
C PHE A 107 -4.13 -0.97 -10.94
N ILE A 108 -3.50 0.21 -10.84
CA ILE A 108 -4.04 1.49 -11.32
C ILE A 108 -3.44 1.77 -12.70
#